data_AF-A0A6D2K765-F1
#
_entry.id   AF-A0A6D2K765-F1
#
_cell.length_a   1.000
_cell.length_b   1.000
_cell.length_c   1.000
_cell.angle_alpha   90.00
_cell.angle_beta   90.00
_cell.angle_gamma   90.00
#
_symmetry.space_group_name_H-M   'P 1'
#
loop_
_entity.id
_entity.type
_entity.pdbx_description
1 polymer ?
#
loop_
_entity_poly.entity_id
_entity_poly.type
_entity_poly.pdbx_seq_one_letter_code
_entity_poly.pdbx_strand_id
1 'polypeptide(L)'
;MSCRLLILISAVAVFAVVSGTVEETARDIIDALTHAPFEEWSGVFIATNDRIRIKVIRSTFFVPNSSANGYGGNDRQKVAAYHIVSERLEFADLLSKASQSRLPTLLTGSSILVTNNSGSGFTVDGVLITEPDMFVDSFMAIHGIAVPLDFKTYGSERRL
;
A
#
# COMPACT_ATOMS: atom_id res chain seq x y z
N MET A 1 17.96 -49.65 -2.89
CA MET A 1 17.54 -48.99 -4.15
C MET A 1 16.64 -47.83 -3.75
N SER A 2 17.13 -46.61 -3.94
CA SER A 2 16.56 -45.39 -3.35
C SER A 2 15.33 -44.94 -4.14
N CYS A 3 14.18 -44.86 -3.45
CA CYS A 3 12.93 -44.33 -3.96
C CYS A 3 13.06 -42.80 -4.03
N ARG A 4 13.31 -42.27 -5.23
CA ARG A 4 13.31 -40.82 -5.46
C ARG A 4 11.86 -40.36 -5.59
N LEU A 5 11.29 -39.92 -4.48
CA LEU A 5 10.00 -39.23 -4.44
C LEU A 5 10.17 -37.84 -5.09
N LEU A 6 9.75 -37.72 -6.35
CA LEU A 6 9.63 -36.43 -7.04
C LEU A 6 8.35 -35.75 -6.54
N ILE A 7 8.49 -34.77 -5.66
CA ILE A 7 7.37 -33.94 -5.21
C ILE A 7 7.03 -32.96 -6.34
N LEU A 8 6.03 -33.28 -7.15
CA LEU A 8 5.37 -32.34 -8.05
C LEU A 8 4.41 -31.48 -7.22
N ILE A 9 4.90 -30.41 -6.60
CA ILE A 9 4.00 -29.41 -6.02
C ILE A 9 3.34 -28.68 -7.21
N SER A 10 2.05 -28.91 -7.42
CA SER A 10 1.31 -28.30 -8.53
C SER A 10 1.30 -26.78 -8.36
N ALA A 11 1.46 -26.05 -9.46
CA ALA A 11 1.47 -24.58 -9.44
C ALA A 11 0.24 -24.00 -8.73
N VAL A 12 -0.91 -24.67 -8.82
CA VAL A 12 -2.16 -24.29 -8.13
C VAL A 12 -2.00 -24.29 -6.62
N ALA A 13 -1.36 -25.31 -6.03
CA ALA A 13 -1.12 -25.35 -4.59
C ALA A 13 -0.10 -24.29 -4.16
N VAL A 14 0.93 -24.04 -4.98
CA VAL A 14 1.90 -22.97 -4.73
C VAL A 14 1.23 -21.59 -4.77
N PHE A 15 0.41 -21.29 -5.79
CA PHE A 15 -0.31 -20.02 -5.91
C PHE A 15 -1.29 -19.80 -4.75
N ALA A 16 -2.06 -20.82 -4.35
CA ALA A 16 -3.00 -20.70 -3.23
C ALA A 16 -2.29 -20.46 -1.89
N VAL A 17 -1.20 -21.18 -1.62
CA VAL A 17 -0.39 -20.99 -0.41
C VAL A 17 0.27 -19.61 -0.41
N VAL A 18 0.84 -19.16 -1.53
CA VAL A 18 1.44 -17.81 -1.63
C VAL A 18 0.37 -16.74 -1.42
N SER A 19 -0.78 -16.84 -2.10
CA SER A 19 -1.89 -15.88 -1.99
C SER A 19 -2.42 -15.76 -0.56
N GLY A 20 -2.67 -16.90 0.11
CA GLY A 20 -3.17 -16.89 1.49
C GLY A 20 -2.21 -16.19 2.46
N THR A 21 -0.92 -16.21 2.15
CA THR A 21 0.11 -15.64 3.01
C THR A 21 0.41 -14.17 2.73
N VAL A 22 0.21 -13.70 1.48
CA VAL A 22 0.21 -12.27 1.14
C VAL A 22 -0.94 -11.55 1.84
N GLU A 23 -2.13 -12.16 1.85
CA GLU A 23 -3.28 -11.60 2.54
C GLU A 23 -3.08 -11.54 4.05
N GLU A 24 -2.40 -12.53 4.65
CA GLU A 24 -2.07 -12.54 6.07
C GLU A 24 -1.13 -11.39 6.41
N THR A 25 -0.03 -11.23 5.66
CA THR A 25 0.90 -10.10 5.84
C THR A 25 0.19 -8.75 5.66
N ALA A 26 -0.69 -8.61 4.66
CA ALA A 26 -1.47 -7.40 4.47
C ALA A 26 -2.36 -7.09 5.69
N ARG A 27 -3.04 -8.12 6.26
CA ARG A 27 -3.86 -7.97 7.47
C ARG A 27 -3.03 -7.52 8.67
N ASP A 28 -1.86 -8.12 8.89
CA ASP A 28 -0.96 -7.78 10.00
C ASP A 28 -0.45 -6.34 9.89
N ILE A 29 -0.06 -5.90 8.68
CA ILE A 29 0.35 -4.52 8.42
C ILE A 29 -0.79 -3.54 8.72
N ILE A 30 -1.99 -3.81 8.20
CA ILE A 30 -3.17 -2.95 8.40
C ILE A 30 -3.54 -2.88 9.90
N ASP A 31 -3.51 -4.00 10.61
CA ASP A 31 -3.80 -4.06 12.04
C ASP A 31 -2.78 -3.25 12.86
N ALA A 32 -1.49 -3.41 12.57
CA ALA A 32 -0.44 -2.66 13.24
C ALA A 32 -0.59 -1.13 13.03
N LEU A 33 -0.84 -0.70 11.79
CA LEU A 33 -1.05 0.72 11.45
C LEU A 33 -2.33 1.31 12.07
N THR A 34 -3.37 0.50 12.22
CA THR A 34 -4.64 0.91 12.85
C THR A 34 -4.40 1.47 14.25
N HIS A 35 -3.47 0.89 14.99
CA HIS A 35 -3.16 1.25 16.37
C HIS A 35 -2.02 2.28 16.51
N ALA A 36 -1.31 2.60 15.43
CA ALA A 36 -0.21 3.56 15.44
C ALA A 36 -0.66 4.98 15.05
N PRO A 37 -0.09 6.03 15.67
CA PRO A 37 -0.23 7.40 15.16
C PRO A 37 0.48 7.55 13.80
N PHE A 38 0.05 8.51 12.96
CA PHE A 38 0.59 8.67 11.60
C PHE A 38 2.11 8.91 11.58
N GLU A 39 2.63 9.57 12.61
CA GLU A 39 4.06 9.86 12.79
C GLU A 39 4.90 8.60 12.95
N GLU A 40 4.29 7.50 13.42
CA GLU A 40 4.96 6.21 13.59
C GLU A 40 4.74 5.25 12.40
N TRP A 41 3.88 5.61 11.45
CA TRP A 41 3.44 4.71 10.37
C TRP A 41 4.59 4.16 9.53
N SER A 42 5.57 4.98 9.13
CA SER A 42 6.71 4.51 8.34
C SER A 42 7.47 3.40 9.08
N GLY A 43 7.76 3.62 10.37
CA GLY A 43 8.48 2.66 11.21
C GLY A 43 7.68 1.38 11.45
N VAL A 44 6.38 1.49 11.75
CA VAL A 44 5.47 0.36 11.95
C VAL A 44 5.31 -0.46 10.68
N PHE A 45 5.18 0.21 9.53
CA PHE A 45 5.06 -0.43 8.23
C PHE A 45 6.33 -1.21 7.88
N ILE A 46 7.51 -0.59 7.99
CA ILE A 46 8.80 -1.25 7.77
C ILE A 46 8.93 -2.46 8.71
N ALA A 47 8.73 -2.27 10.02
CA ALA A 47 8.93 -3.33 11.01
C ALA A 47 7.97 -4.52 10.82
N THR A 48 6.73 -4.27 10.41
CA THR A 48 5.72 -5.32 10.18
C THR A 48 5.94 -6.01 8.83
N ASN A 49 6.32 -5.27 7.80
CA ASN A 49 6.62 -5.82 6.47
C ASN A 49 7.94 -6.61 6.46
N ASP A 50 8.94 -6.21 7.26
CA ASP A 50 10.22 -6.90 7.41
C ASP A 50 10.15 -8.16 8.30
N ARG A 51 9.09 -8.31 9.09
CA ARG A 51 9.00 -9.32 10.16
C ARG A 51 9.07 -10.78 9.67
N ILE A 52 9.00 -11.03 8.36
CA ILE A 52 9.20 -12.36 7.79
C ILE A 52 9.89 -12.22 6.42
N ARG A 53 11.24 -12.28 6.38
CA ARG A 53 12.09 -12.30 5.16
C ARG A 53 11.83 -13.48 4.18
N ILE A 54 10.64 -14.08 4.22
CA ILE A 54 10.16 -15.10 3.28
C ILE A 54 8.97 -14.55 2.45
N LYS A 55 8.28 -13.48 2.89
CA LYS A 55 7.03 -13.00 2.25
C LYS A 55 6.86 -11.49 2.44
N VAL A 56 7.28 -10.72 1.44
CA VAL A 56 7.16 -9.26 1.43
C VAL A 56 6.08 -8.87 0.44
N ILE A 57 5.16 -7.98 0.83
CA ILE A 57 4.20 -7.43 -0.12
C ILE A 57 4.89 -6.38 -0.99
N ARG A 58 4.66 -6.42 -2.30
CA ARG A 58 5.08 -5.35 -3.19
C ARG A 58 4.09 -4.20 -3.08
N SER A 59 4.52 -3.06 -2.58
CA SER A 59 3.58 -2.00 -2.24
C SER A 59 4.19 -0.60 -2.25
N THR A 60 3.32 0.39 -2.39
CA THR A 60 3.62 1.80 -2.17
C THR A 60 2.77 2.30 -1.03
N PHE A 61 3.40 2.95 -0.05
CA PHE A 61 2.73 3.46 1.13
C PHE A 61 2.80 5.00 1.15
N PHE A 62 1.63 5.64 1.21
CA PHE A 62 1.54 7.08 1.36
C PHE A 62 1.39 7.44 2.84
N VAL A 63 2.34 8.18 3.40
CA VAL A 63 2.38 8.52 4.82
C VAL A 63 2.05 9.99 5.01
N PRO A 64 0.98 10.34 5.74
CA PRO A 64 0.62 11.73 5.94
C PRO A 64 1.55 12.43 6.94
N ASN A 65 2.02 13.62 6.58
CA ASN A 65 2.89 14.47 7.40
C ASN A 65 2.11 15.31 8.42
N SER A 66 0.78 15.21 8.44
CA SER A 66 -0.08 15.92 9.37
C SER A 66 -1.02 14.95 10.07
N SER A 67 -1.32 15.20 11.34
CA SER A 67 -2.40 14.54 12.03
C SER A 67 -3.76 15.07 11.55
N ALA A 68 -4.62 14.18 11.08
CA ALA A 68 -6.05 14.49 10.94
C ALA A 68 -6.80 13.98 12.18
N ASN A 69 -7.53 14.89 12.81
CA ASN A 69 -8.52 14.53 13.82
C ASN A 69 -9.69 13.82 13.13
N GLY A 70 -10.08 12.63 13.61
CA GLY A 70 -11.48 12.19 13.49
C GLY A 70 -11.81 10.90 12.75
N TYR A 71 -10.89 9.95 12.56
CA TYR A 71 -11.30 8.60 12.15
C TYR A 71 -11.65 7.74 13.37
N GLY A 72 -12.90 7.26 13.45
CA GLY A 72 -13.33 6.26 14.43
C GLY A 72 -12.65 4.90 14.20
N GLY A 73 -12.70 3.97 15.18
CA GLY A 73 -11.90 2.72 15.15
C GLY A 73 -12.07 1.86 13.88
N ASN A 74 -13.28 1.73 13.35
CA ASN A 74 -13.55 1.01 12.10
C ASN A 74 -13.05 1.75 10.85
N ASP A 75 -13.06 3.08 10.87
CA ASP A 75 -12.53 3.89 9.78
C ASP A 75 -11.00 3.91 9.80
N ARG A 76 -10.35 3.82 10.97
CA ARG A 76 -8.88 3.76 11.06
C ARG A 76 -8.30 2.57 10.31
N GLN A 77 -8.92 1.40 10.42
CA GLN A 77 -8.50 0.21 9.67
C GLN A 77 -8.61 0.42 8.16
N LYS A 78 -9.73 1.02 7.70
CA LYS A 78 -9.93 1.32 6.27
C LYS A 78 -8.98 2.38 5.77
N VAL A 79 -8.70 3.40 6.59
CA VAL A 79 -7.72 4.45 6.32
C VAL A 79 -6.33 3.84 6.15
N ALA A 80 -5.89 2.98 7.07
CA ALA A 80 -4.62 2.27 6.94
C ALA A 80 -4.54 1.45 5.65
N ALA A 81 -5.58 0.67 5.32
CA ALA A 81 -5.62 -0.13 4.10
C ALA A 81 -5.63 0.74 2.81
N TYR A 82 -6.30 1.89 2.84
CA TYR A 82 -6.41 2.79 1.68
C TYR A 82 -5.09 3.49 1.34
N HIS A 83 -4.23 3.75 2.33
CA HIS A 83 -2.94 4.41 2.10
C HIS A 83 -1.88 3.48 1.48
N ILE A 84 -2.18 2.18 1.33
CA ILE A 84 -1.26 1.19 0.77
C ILE A 84 -1.74 0.76 -0.62
N VAL A 85 -0.94 1.04 -1.64
CA VAL A 85 -1.11 0.58 -3.03
C VAL A 85 -0.52 -0.82 -3.20
N SER A 86 -1.19 -1.69 -3.95
CA SER A 86 -0.80 -3.09 -4.17
C SER A 86 0.29 -3.31 -5.23
N GLU A 87 1.01 -2.23 -5.57
CA GLU A 87 2.12 -2.19 -6.51
C GLU A 87 3.24 -1.36 -5.87
N ARG A 88 4.49 -1.76 -6.06
CA ARG A 88 5.66 -0.95 -5.69
C ARG A 88 5.94 0.05 -6.80
N LEU A 89 5.86 1.32 -6.47
CA LEU A 89 6.02 2.47 -7.36
C LEU A 89 6.96 3.46 -6.69
N GLU A 90 8.13 3.66 -7.28
CA GLU A 90 8.97 4.83 -6.97
C GLU A 90 8.34 6.10 -7.56
N PHE A 91 8.88 7.26 -7.21
CA PHE A 91 8.35 8.52 -7.74
C PHE A 91 8.47 8.60 -9.26
N ALA A 92 9.51 8.03 -9.85
CA ALA A 92 9.65 7.91 -11.30
C ALA A 92 8.52 7.07 -11.93
N ASP A 93 8.10 5.99 -11.27
CA ASP A 93 6.98 5.17 -11.72
C ASP A 93 5.67 5.95 -11.62
N LEU A 94 5.47 6.70 -10.53
CA LEU A 94 4.30 7.57 -10.34
C LEU A 94 4.21 8.63 -11.44
N LEU A 95 5.31 9.30 -11.78
CA LEU A 95 5.38 10.29 -12.88
C LEU A 95 4.99 9.70 -14.24
N SER A 96 5.23 8.41 -14.45
CA SER A 96 4.84 7.71 -15.67
C SER A 96 3.35 7.39 -15.76
N LYS A 97 2.62 7.45 -14.63
CA LYS A 97 1.18 7.18 -14.62
C LYS A 97 0.43 8.31 -15.33
N ALA A 98 -0.59 7.93 -16.09
CA ALA A 98 -1.46 8.90 -16.75
C ALA A 98 -2.25 9.71 -15.70
N SER A 99 -2.46 11.00 -15.96
CA SER A 99 -3.45 11.76 -15.20
C SER A 99 -4.82 11.08 -15.28
N GLN A 100 -5.58 11.10 -14.18
CA GLN A 100 -6.85 10.39 -13.99
C GLN A 100 -6.77 8.87 -13.97
N SER A 101 -5.57 8.28 -14.03
CA SER A 101 -5.41 6.85 -13.73
C SER A 101 -5.62 6.54 -12.25
N ARG A 102 -5.86 5.27 -11.95
CA ARG A 102 -6.17 4.79 -10.60
C ARG A 102 -5.13 3.78 -10.12
N LEU A 103 -4.74 3.91 -8.86
CA LEU A 103 -3.80 3.04 -8.16
C LEU A 103 -4.60 2.13 -7.21
N PRO A 104 -4.70 0.82 -7.48
CA PRO A 104 -5.43 -0.10 -6.61
C PRO A 104 -4.83 -0.17 -5.20
N THR A 105 -5.67 -0.13 -4.17
CA THR A 105 -5.23 -0.15 -2.76
C THR A 105 -5.48 -1.51 -2.11
N LEU A 106 -4.95 -1.71 -0.89
CA LEU A 106 -5.31 -2.86 -0.05
C LEU A 106 -6.72 -2.75 0.56
N LEU A 107 -7.38 -1.58 0.46
CA LEU A 107 -8.81 -1.46 0.74
C LEU A 107 -9.60 -1.97 -0.48
N THR A 108 -10.10 -3.21 -0.39
CA THR A 108 -10.82 -3.90 -1.48
C THR A 108 -11.89 -3.01 -2.13
N GLY A 109 -11.86 -2.94 -3.46
CA GLY A 109 -12.80 -2.13 -4.25
C GLY A 109 -12.52 -0.63 -4.21
N SER A 110 -11.41 -0.19 -3.61
CA SER A 110 -11.00 1.20 -3.56
C SER A 110 -9.66 1.45 -4.25
N SER A 111 -9.54 2.60 -4.90
CA SER A 111 -8.33 3.04 -5.59
C SER A 111 -8.05 4.52 -5.38
N ILE A 112 -6.78 4.89 -5.35
CA ILE A 112 -6.31 6.27 -5.28
C ILE A 112 -6.27 6.85 -6.70
N LEU A 113 -6.76 8.06 -6.89
CA LEU A 113 -6.78 8.78 -8.16
C LEU A 113 -5.50 9.60 -8.36
N VAL A 114 -4.79 9.40 -9.46
CA VAL A 114 -3.71 10.31 -9.88
C VAL A 114 -4.33 11.60 -10.41
N THR A 115 -4.35 12.65 -9.59
CA THR A 115 -5.02 13.92 -9.91
C THR A 115 -4.12 14.88 -10.69
N ASN A 116 -2.82 14.90 -10.41
CA ASN A 116 -1.82 15.65 -11.16
C ASN A 116 -0.54 14.81 -11.27
N ASN A 117 0.02 14.69 -12.48
CA ASN A 117 1.24 13.94 -12.75
C ASN A 117 2.45 14.83 -13.13
N SER A 118 2.37 16.14 -12.91
CA SER A 118 3.50 17.06 -13.07
C SER A 118 4.56 16.84 -11.99
N GLY A 119 5.83 16.82 -12.37
CA GLY A 119 6.95 16.67 -11.43
C GLY A 119 7.04 17.76 -10.36
N SER A 120 6.54 18.96 -10.63
CA SER A 120 6.57 20.08 -9.66
C SER A 120 5.34 20.14 -8.73
N GLY A 121 4.40 19.20 -8.85
CA GLY A 121 3.14 19.27 -8.12
C GLY A 121 2.31 18.00 -8.26
N PHE A 122 2.94 16.84 -8.11
CA PHE A 122 2.29 15.55 -8.22
C PHE A 122 1.27 15.39 -7.10
N THR A 123 0.02 15.08 -7.43
CA THR A 123 -1.05 14.93 -6.44
C THR A 123 -1.84 13.66 -6.65
N VAL A 124 -2.18 12.99 -5.55
CA VAL A 124 -3.06 11.83 -5.48
C VAL A 124 -4.29 12.19 -4.64
N ASP A 125 -5.49 11.91 -5.12
CA ASP A 125 -6.74 12.35 -4.47
C ASP A 125 -6.79 13.86 -4.15
N GLY A 126 -6.10 14.68 -4.96
CA GLY A 126 -5.93 16.12 -4.72
C GLY A 126 -4.92 16.46 -3.62
N VAL A 127 -4.28 15.47 -3.00
CA VAL A 127 -3.26 15.62 -1.96
C VAL A 127 -1.86 15.60 -2.57
N LEU A 128 -1.04 16.59 -2.20
CA LEU A 128 0.34 16.73 -2.64
C LEU A 128 1.24 15.64 -2.05
N ILE A 129 2.06 15.02 -2.89
CA ILE A 129 3.24 14.26 -2.46
C ILE A 129 4.33 15.28 -2.06
N THR A 130 4.63 15.36 -0.77
CA THR A 130 5.57 16.34 -0.20
C THR A 130 6.99 15.79 -0.13
N GLU A 131 7.13 14.49 0.08
CA GLU A 131 8.41 13.81 0.24
C GLU A 131 8.43 12.52 -0.59
N PRO A 132 8.74 12.62 -1.90
CA PRO A 132 8.86 11.43 -2.74
C PRO A 132 10.04 10.57 -2.31
N ASP A 133 9.91 9.24 -2.44
CA ASP A 133 10.98 8.26 -2.22
C ASP A 133 11.63 8.37 -0.82
N MET A 134 10.83 8.67 0.21
CA MET A 134 11.26 8.72 1.61
C MET A 134 11.91 7.41 2.05
N PHE A 135 11.44 6.29 1.50
CA PHE A 135 12.08 4.99 1.60
C PHE A 135 11.83 4.19 0.32
N VAL A 136 12.85 3.53 -0.21
CA VAL A 136 12.73 2.67 -1.39
C VAL A 136 13.63 1.45 -1.21
N ASP A 137 13.09 0.25 -1.39
CA ASP A 137 13.86 -0.99 -1.50
C ASP A 137 13.33 -1.89 -2.63
N SER A 138 13.71 -3.18 -2.68
CA SER A 138 13.25 -4.09 -3.75
C SER A 138 11.77 -4.45 -3.74
N PHE A 139 11.05 -4.17 -2.65
CA PHE A 139 9.67 -4.58 -2.45
C PHE A 139 8.74 -3.42 -2.18
N MET A 140 9.20 -2.35 -1.53
CA MET A 140 8.33 -1.26 -1.09
C MET A 140 8.90 0.12 -1.41
N ALA A 141 7.99 1.07 -1.57
CA ALA A 141 8.28 2.50 -1.64
C ALA A 141 7.38 3.25 -0.64
N ILE A 142 7.92 4.27 0.02
CA ILE A 142 7.18 5.15 0.92
C ILE A 142 7.30 6.59 0.40
N HIS A 143 6.18 7.28 0.31
CA HIS A 143 6.14 8.72 -0.01
C HIS A 143 5.38 9.47 1.08
N GLY A 144 5.92 10.61 1.49
CA GLY A 144 5.22 11.55 2.37
C GLY A 144 4.17 12.34 1.60
N ILE A 145 2.99 12.52 2.19
CA ILE A 145 1.88 13.31 1.64
C ILE A 145 1.44 14.39 2.62
N ALA A 146 0.86 15.47 2.09
CA ALA A 146 0.52 16.64 2.91
C ALA A 146 -0.52 16.35 4.00
N VAL A 147 -1.56 15.57 3.70
CA VAL A 147 -2.66 15.23 4.62
C VAL A 147 -3.16 13.79 4.38
N PRO A 148 -3.86 13.14 5.32
CA PRO A 148 -4.41 11.82 5.10
C PRO A 148 -5.39 11.75 3.91
N LEU A 149 -5.34 10.66 3.15
CA LEU A 149 -6.23 10.38 2.03
C LEU A 149 -7.63 9.98 2.51
N ASP A 150 -8.66 10.52 1.87
CA ASP A 150 -10.05 10.25 2.19
C ASP A 150 -10.69 9.25 1.20
N PHE A 151 -10.72 7.98 1.63
CA PHE A 151 -11.32 6.90 0.86
C PHE A 151 -12.83 7.08 0.62
N LYS A 152 -13.55 7.85 1.47
CA LYS A 152 -15.00 8.06 1.31
C LYS A 152 -15.30 8.97 0.13
N THR A 153 -14.40 9.90 -0.16
CA THR A 153 -14.54 10.86 -1.25
C THR A 153 -14.00 10.30 -2.58
N TYR A 154 -12.83 9.67 -2.56
CA TYR A 154 -12.12 9.29 -3.79
C TYR A 154 -12.06 7.78 -4.08
N GLY A 155 -12.25 6.96 -3.04
CA GLY A 155 -11.93 5.54 -3.09
C GLY A 155 -12.80 4.74 -4.05
N SER A 156 -14.09 5.06 -4.17
CA SER A 156 -14.95 4.38 -5.13
C SER A 156 -14.56 4.73 -6.57
N GLU A 157 -14.53 3.72 -7.45
CA GLU A 157 -14.60 3.95 -8.89
C GLU A 157 -15.98 4.52 -9.23
N ARG A 158 -16.20 5.83 -9.05
CA ARG A 158 -17.30 6.48 -9.74
C ARG A 158 -16.98 6.38 -11.22
N ARG A 159 -17.59 5.39 -11.86
CA ARG A 159 -17.80 5.35 -13.31
C ARG A 159 -18.74 6.52 -13.61
N LEU A 160 -18.17 7.67 -13.95
CA LEU A 160 -18.91 8.72 -14.64
C LEU A 160 -19.39 8.16 -15.98
#